data_AF-A0A812DC94-F1
#
_entry.id   AF-A0A812DC94-F1
#
_cell.length_a   1.000
_cell.length_b   1.000
_cell.length_c   1.000
_cell.angle_alpha   90.00
_cell.angle_beta   90.00
_cell.angle_gamma   90.00
#
_symmetry.space_group_name_H-M   'P 1'
#
loop_
_entity.id
_entity.type
_entity.pdbx_description
1 polymer ?
#
loop_
_entity_poly.entity_id
_entity_poly.type
_entity_poly.pdbx_seq_one_letter_code
_entity_poly.pdbx_strand_id
1 'polypeptide(L)'
;MQTCINKEESLLKELCTLCEQYRECQVANVERLQLPAQIADVKSKILHMIVERINDQLKEIRIVMSEYQKLFDRIHESRMRTFKDLPKISYLIRPNWIYPTFAVMLEWVDDSEKEVYAQLCLKYEFLDTLNYKDEEIWQKCMTTWIEADTKILEKFEERLAYLQNFLADT
;
A
#
# COMPACT_ATOMS: atom_id res chain seq x y z
N MET A 1 -10.73 3.58 1.22
CA MET A 1 -9.53 2.94 1.78
C MET A 1 -9.51 1.45 1.48
N GLN A 2 -10.47 0.66 1.99
CA GLN A 2 -10.56 -0.79 1.71
C GLN A 2 -10.51 -1.15 0.22
N THR A 3 -11.27 -0.43 -0.62
CA THR A 3 -11.29 -0.69 -2.07
C THR A 3 -9.93 -0.45 -2.75
N CYS A 4 -9.16 0.54 -2.27
CA CYS A 4 -7.81 0.80 -2.75
C CYS A 4 -6.86 -0.32 -2.32
N ILE A 5 -6.90 -0.71 -1.04
CA ILE A 5 -6.08 -1.80 -0.49
C ILE A 5 -6.34 -3.13 -1.22
N ASN A 6 -7.61 -3.50 -1.43
CA ASN A 6 -7.96 -4.72 -2.16
C ASN A 6 -7.46 -4.70 -3.62
N LYS A 7 -7.52 -3.53 -4.26
CA LYS A 7 -7.01 -3.34 -5.62
C LYS A 7 -5.48 -3.43 -5.66
N GLU A 8 -4.79 -2.79 -4.71
CA GLU A 8 -3.34 -2.88 -4.55
C GLU A 8 -2.90 -4.34 -4.33
N GLU A 9 -3.56 -5.07 -3.44
CA GLU A 9 -3.23 -6.47 -3.15
C GLU A 9 -3.39 -7.36 -4.39
N SER A 10 -4.46 -7.17 -5.17
CA SER A 10 -4.64 -7.88 -6.44
C SER A 10 -3.51 -7.59 -7.42
N LEU A 11 -3.15 -6.30 -7.58
CA LEU A 11 -2.10 -5.90 -8.50
C LEU A 11 -0.72 -6.41 -8.07
N LEU A 12 -0.46 -6.46 -6.76
CA LEU A 12 0.77 -6.99 -6.18
C LEU A 12 0.89 -8.50 -6.39
N LYS A 13 -0.20 -9.28 -6.24
CA LYS A 13 -0.19 -10.72 -6.50
C LYS A 13 0.16 -11.05 -7.96
N GLU A 14 -0.38 -10.28 -8.89
CA GLU A 14 -0.04 -10.40 -10.30
C GLU A 14 1.42 -9.99 -10.57
N LEU A 15 1.90 -8.94 -9.92
CA LEU A 15 3.32 -8.55 -9.98
C LEU A 15 4.24 -9.65 -9.44
N CYS A 16 3.90 -10.32 -8.32
CA CYS A 16 4.63 -11.49 -7.81
C CYS A 16 4.74 -12.56 -8.89
N THR A 17 3.59 -12.91 -9.47
CA THR A 17 3.48 -13.96 -10.49
C THR A 17 4.37 -13.64 -11.69
N LEU A 18 4.41 -12.38 -12.13
CA LEU A 18 5.27 -11.96 -13.23
C LEU A 18 6.76 -12.00 -12.86
N CYS A 19 7.13 -11.63 -11.63
CA CYS A 19 8.51 -11.73 -11.14
C CYS A 19 8.97 -13.20 -11.06
N GLU A 20 8.11 -14.10 -10.59
CA GLU A 20 8.35 -15.55 -10.60
C GLU A 20 8.55 -16.08 -12.02
N GLN A 21 7.65 -15.73 -12.94
CA GLN A 21 7.76 -16.12 -14.35
C GLN A 21 9.06 -15.61 -14.98
N TYR A 22 9.47 -14.39 -14.66
CA TYR A 22 10.73 -13.82 -15.15
C TYR A 22 11.92 -14.67 -14.68
N ARG A 23 11.99 -14.98 -13.38
CA ARG A 23 13.05 -15.78 -12.78
C ARG A 23 13.09 -17.19 -13.37
N GLU A 24 11.95 -17.88 -13.41
CA GLU A 24 11.85 -19.23 -13.97
C GLU A 24 12.27 -19.26 -15.44
N CYS A 25 11.87 -18.25 -16.22
CA CYS A 25 12.29 -18.13 -17.61
C CYS A 25 13.80 -17.87 -17.74
N GLN A 26 14.41 -17.09 -16.83
CA GLN A 26 15.86 -16.90 -16.81
C GLN A 26 16.62 -18.19 -16.51
N VAL A 27 16.18 -18.95 -15.49
CA VAL A 27 16.82 -20.20 -15.05
C VAL A 27 16.59 -21.35 -16.04
N ALA A 28 15.50 -21.32 -16.81
CA ALA A 28 15.19 -22.32 -17.82
C ALA A 28 16.35 -22.47 -18.83
N ASN A 29 16.92 -23.67 -18.87
CA ASN A 29 18.10 -23.96 -19.69
C ASN A 29 17.71 -24.40 -21.11
N VAL A 30 17.10 -23.46 -21.85
CA VAL A 30 16.55 -23.67 -23.20
C VAL A 30 17.64 -23.91 -24.24
N GLU A 31 18.88 -23.45 -23.97
CA GLU A 31 20.05 -23.62 -24.85
C GLU A 31 20.51 -25.07 -24.99
N ARG A 32 20.12 -25.95 -24.06
CA ARG A 32 20.37 -27.41 -24.16
C ARG A 32 19.44 -28.11 -25.14
N LEU A 33 18.36 -27.46 -25.56
CA LEU A 33 17.42 -27.99 -26.52
C LEU A 33 17.91 -27.63 -27.93
N GLN A 34 18.16 -28.63 -28.77
CA GLN A 34 18.45 -28.41 -30.19
C GLN A 34 17.18 -27.91 -30.90
N LEU A 35 16.91 -26.62 -30.77
CA LEU A 35 15.74 -25.97 -31.34
C LEU A 35 16.08 -25.41 -32.73
N PRO A 36 15.15 -25.46 -33.70
CA PRO A 36 15.28 -24.78 -34.97
C PRO A 36 15.61 -23.29 -34.79
N ALA A 37 16.40 -22.70 -35.70
CA ALA A 37 16.83 -21.28 -35.62
C ALA A 37 15.66 -20.27 -35.49
N GLN A 38 14.47 -20.65 -35.95
CA GLN A 38 13.23 -19.85 -35.83
C GLN A 38 12.69 -19.77 -34.37
N ILE A 39 13.10 -20.72 -33.52
CA ILE A 39 12.69 -20.89 -32.12
C ILE A 39 13.82 -20.48 -31.15
N ALA A 40 15.05 -20.33 -31.64
CA ALA A 40 16.23 -20.01 -30.85
C ALA A 40 16.14 -18.69 -30.05
N ASP A 41 15.27 -17.76 -30.48
CA ASP A 41 15.07 -16.46 -29.83
C ASP A 41 13.75 -16.36 -29.03
N VAL A 42 13.08 -17.49 -28.78
CA VAL A 42 11.80 -17.50 -28.05
C VAL A 42 11.99 -17.11 -26.58
N LYS A 43 13.09 -17.52 -25.95
CA LYS A 43 13.40 -17.16 -24.56
C LYS A 43 13.57 -15.65 -24.39
N SER A 44 14.35 -15.00 -25.24
CA SER A 44 14.55 -13.55 -25.18
C SER A 44 13.24 -12.78 -25.40
N LYS A 45 12.42 -13.22 -26.35
CA LYS A 45 11.10 -12.62 -26.62
C LYS A 45 10.15 -12.78 -25.44
N ILE A 46 10.08 -13.96 -24.83
CA ILE A 46 9.26 -14.20 -23.63
C ILE A 46 9.75 -13.31 -22.48
N LEU A 47 11.06 -13.26 -22.21
CA LEU A 47 11.62 -12.40 -21.17
C LEU A 47 11.28 -10.93 -21.42
N HIS A 48 11.36 -10.47 -22.67
CA HIS A 48 10.98 -9.10 -23.03
C HIS A 48 9.51 -8.83 -22.76
N MET A 49 8.61 -9.73 -23.18
CA MET A 49 7.16 -9.61 -22.93
C MET A 49 6.82 -9.62 -21.43
N ILE A 50 7.51 -10.44 -20.63
CA ILE A 50 7.33 -10.45 -19.17
C ILE A 50 7.76 -9.11 -18.57
N VAL A 51 8.90 -8.56 -18.98
CA VAL A 51 9.38 -7.25 -18.51
C VAL A 51 8.42 -6.13 -18.89
N GLU A 52 7.88 -6.13 -20.11
CA GLU A 52 6.87 -5.15 -20.52
C GLU A 52 5.63 -5.22 -19.62
N ARG A 53 5.12 -6.43 -19.35
CA ARG A 53 3.98 -6.63 -18.44
C ARG A 53 4.28 -6.19 -17.02
N ILE A 54 5.46 -6.49 -16.49
CA ILE A 54 5.91 -6.02 -15.18
C ILE A 54 5.86 -4.48 -15.14
N ASN A 55 6.39 -3.81 -16.16
CA ASN A 55 6.40 -2.35 -16.22
C ASN A 55 4.98 -1.77 -16.28
N ASP A 56 4.08 -2.41 -17.01
CA ASP A 56 2.68 -1.98 -17.07
C ASP A 56 1.98 -2.18 -15.73
N GLN A 57 2.22 -3.31 -15.06
CA GLN A 57 1.71 -3.56 -13.70
C GLN A 57 2.21 -2.52 -12.70
N LEU A 58 3.49 -2.15 -12.77
CA LEU A 58 4.06 -1.10 -11.93
C LEU A 58 3.41 0.26 -12.18
N LYS A 59 3.10 0.59 -13.44
CA LYS A 59 2.36 1.83 -13.76
C LYS A 59 0.96 1.80 -13.13
N GLU A 60 0.26 0.67 -13.22
CA GLU A 60 -1.08 0.54 -12.63
C GLU A 60 -1.04 0.69 -11.11
N ILE A 61 -0.08 0.06 -10.43
CA ILE A 61 0.11 0.21 -8.98
C ILE A 61 0.39 1.68 -8.64
N ARG A 62 1.25 2.37 -9.40
CA ARG A 62 1.52 3.81 -9.19
C ARG A 62 0.29 4.68 -9.37
N ILE A 63 -0.60 4.35 -10.30
CA ILE A 63 -1.87 5.06 -10.48
C ILE A 63 -2.72 4.91 -9.23
N VAL A 64 -2.89 3.67 -8.73
CA VAL A 64 -3.68 3.42 -7.51
C VAL A 64 -3.06 4.13 -6.30
N MET A 65 -1.74 4.08 -6.15
CA MET A 65 -1.03 4.84 -5.11
C MET A 65 -1.26 6.35 -5.22
N SER A 66 -1.29 6.90 -6.44
CA SER A 66 -1.57 8.33 -6.64
C SER A 66 -3.00 8.71 -6.23
N GLU A 67 -3.96 7.81 -6.42
CA GLU A 67 -5.35 7.99 -5.96
C GLU A 67 -5.41 7.97 -4.43
N TYR A 68 -4.66 7.07 -3.81
CA TYR A 68 -4.53 6.97 -2.37
C TYR A 68 -3.87 8.23 -1.77
N GLN A 69 -2.78 8.72 -2.37
CA GLN A 69 -2.14 10.00 -1.99
C GLN A 69 -3.14 11.17 -2.05
N LYS A 70 -3.92 11.27 -3.13
CA LYS A 70 -4.95 12.32 -3.26
C LYS A 70 -6.06 12.23 -2.21
N LEU A 71 -6.38 11.03 -1.73
CA LEU A 71 -7.33 10.82 -0.64
C LEU A 71 -6.70 11.25 0.69
N PHE A 72 -5.46 10.87 0.93
CA PHE A 72 -4.67 11.28 2.08
C PHE A 72 -4.56 12.82 2.17
N ASP A 73 -4.19 13.48 1.08
CA ASP A 73 -4.04 14.95 1.04
C ASP A 73 -5.36 15.66 1.39
N ARG A 74 -6.50 15.13 0.91
CA ARG A 74 -7.82 15.66 1.24
C ARG A 74 -8.15 15.52 2.73
N ILE A 75 -7.80 14.39 3.34
CA ILE A 75 -8.01 14.14 4.77
C ILE A 75 -7.12 15.08 5.59
N HIS A 76 -5.84 15.20 5.22
CA HIS A 76 -4.89 16.12 5.83
C HIS A 76 -5.38 17.57 5.79
N GLU A 77 -5.84 18.05 4.63
CA GLU A 77 -6.40 19.41 4.52
C GLU A 77 -7.64 19.61 5.39
N SER A 78 -8.55 18.64 5.41
CA SER A 78 -9.78 18.70 6.22
C SER A 78 -9.44 18.79 7.71
N ARG A 79 -8.46 17.99 8.15
CA ARG A 79 -7.91 18.04 9.51
C ARG A 79 -7.38 19.43 9.81
N MET A 80 -6.50 19.97 8.96
CA MET A 80 -5.89 21.29 9.17
C MET A 80 -6.89 22.44 9.24
N ARG A 81 -8.04 22.32 8.57
CA ARG A 81 -9.16 23.27 8.73
C ARG A 81 -9.86 23.10 10.08
N THR A 82 -10.16 21.86 10.46
CA THR A 82 -10.86 21.55 11.72
C THR A 82 -10.08 22.01 12.96
N PHE A 83 -8.75 21.90 12.95
CA PHE A 83 -7.91 22.38 14.05
C PHE A 83 -7.79 23.92 14.13
N LYS A 84 -8.11 24.66 13.07
CA LYS A 84 -8.16 26.13 13.12
C LYS A 84 -9.37 26.63 13.93
N ASP A 85 -10.46 25.88 13.90
CA ASP A 85 -11.67 26.15 14.66
C ASP A 85 -11.61 25.39 16.00
N LEU A 86 -10.83 25.94 16.95
CA LEU A 86 -10.57 25.30 18.25
C LEU A 86 -11.86 24.91 18.98
N PRO A 87 -12.06 23.62 19.32
CA PRO A 87 -13.17 23.21 20.17
C PRO A 87 -13.01 23.76 21.60
N LYS A 88 -14.12 23.99 22.29
CA LYS A 88 -14.11 24.46 23.68
C LYS A 88 -13.28 23.51 24.56
N ILE A 89 -12.38 24.09 25.37
CA ILE A 89 -11.43 23.39 26.25
C ILE A 89 -12.10 22.32 27.13
N SER A 90 -13.37 22.52 27.49
CA SER A 90 -14.16 21.57 28.29
C SER A 90 -14.32 20.18 27.66
N TYR A 91 -14.26 20.05 26.33
CA TYR A 91 -14.34 18.77 25.63
C TYR A 91 -12.99 18.04 25.55
N LEU A 92 -11.86 18.74 25.75
CA LEU A 92 -10.52 18.17 25.64
C LEU A 92 -10.15 17.24 26.81
N ILE A 93 -10.80 17.43 27.97
CA ILE A 93 -10.35 16.86 29.24
C ILE A 93 -11.41 16.02 29.95
N ARG A 94 -12.64 15.95 29.42
CA ARG A 94 -13.73 15.24 30.08
C ARG A 94 -13.48 13.72 29.99
N PRO A 95 -13.19 13.04 31.12
CA PRO A 95 -12.96 11.60 31.10
C PRO A 95 -14.29 10.88 30.85
N ASN A 96 -14.29 9.87 30.00
CA ASN A 96 -15.39 8.94 29.81
C ASN A 96 -14.86 7.49 29.91
N TRP A 97 -15.69 6.58 30.38
CA TRP A 97 -15.38 5.15 30.51
C TRP A 97 -15.59 4.38 29.19
N ILE A 98 -16.32 4.97 28.23
CA ILE A 98 -16.75 4.36 26.97
C ILE A 98 -15.82 4.77 25.80
N TYR A 99 -15.26 5.97 25.88
CA TYR A 99 -14.38 6.52 24.84
C TYR A 99 -13.32 7.44 25.45
N PRO A 100 -12.15 7.60 24.80
CA PRO A 100 -11.09 8.48 25.30
C PRO A 100 -11.42 9.96 25.14
N THR A 101 -10.60 10.83 25.72
CA THR A 101 -10.82 12.28 25.62
C THR A 101 -10.67 12.76 24.17
N PHE A 102 -11.29 13.90 23.85
CA PHE A 102 -11.14 14.49 22.52
C PHE A 102 -9.67 14.78 22.18
N ALA A 103 -8.84 15.15 23.16
CA ALA A 103 -7.39 15.32 22.95
C ALA A 103 -6.70 14.04 22.48
N VAL A 104 -7.02 12.89 23.09
CA VAL A 104 -6.48 11.59 22.68
C VAL A 104 -6.99 11.20 21.29
N MET A 105 -8.26 11.49 20.96
CA MET A 105 -8.77 11.26 19.61
C MET A 105 -8.08 12.13 18.56
N LEU A 106 -7.69 13.36 18.89
CA LEU A 106 -6.90 14.23 18.01
C LEU A 106 -5.48 13.68 17.80
N GLU A 107 -4.84 13.17 18.86
CA GLU A 107 -3.55 12.48 18.77
C GLU A 107 -3.64 11.26 17.85
N TRP A 108 -4.72 10.47 17.95
CA TRP A 108 -4.95 9.34 17.05
C TRP A 108 -5.03 9.74 15.58
N VAL A 109 -5.66 10.88 15.27
CA VAL A 109 -5.70 11.38 13.89
C VAL A 109 -4.29 11.72 13.40
N ASP A 110 -3.48 12.38 14.24
CA ASP A 110 -2.09 12.72 13.90
C ASP A 110 -1.20 11.47 13.71
N ASP A 111 -1.32 10.50 14.61
CA ASP A 111 -0.59 9.23 14.53
C ASP A 111 -1.00 8.41 13.29
N SER A 112 -2.31 8.31 13.03
CA SER A 112 -2.85 7.67 11.82
C SER A 112 -2.28 8.32 10.55
N GLU A 113 -2.22 9.64 10.51
CA GLU A 113 -1.74 10.37 9.34
C GLU A 113 -0.24 10.12 9.10
N LYS A 114 0.57 10.20 10.16
CA LYS A 114 2.02 9.90 10.08
C LYS A 114 2.28 8.46 9.63
N GLU A 115 1.53 7.50 10.15
CA GLU A 115 1.68 6.09 9.81
C GLU A 115 1.31 5.83 8.34
N VAL A 116 0.21 6.41 7.87
CA VAL A 116 -0.20 6.32 6.46
C VAL A 116 0.82 6.97 5.53
N TYR A 117 1.34 8.15 5.89
CA TYR A 117 2.36 8.84 5.10
C TYR A 117 3.68 8.07 5.04
N ALA A 118 4.17 7.58 6.18
CA ALA A 118 5.38 6.77 6.24
C ALA A 118 5.25 5.52 5.35
N GLN A 119 4.09 4.86 5.41
CA GLN A 119 3.83 3.70 4.59
C GLN A 119 3.77 4.06 3.09
N LEU A 120 3.14 5.17 2.72
CA LEU A 120 3.16 5.66 1.34
C LEU A 120 4.58 5.86 0.81
N CYS A 121 5.48 6.44 1.61
CA CYS A 121 6.88 6.60 1.22
C CYS A 121 7.58 5.26 0.97
N LEU A 122 7.42 4.30 1.89
CA LEU A 122 8.01 2.96 1.75
C LEU A 122 7.50 2.23 0.50
N LYS A 123 6.20 2.37 0.21
CA LYS A 123 5.57 1.82 -0.98
C LYS A 123 6.18 2.40 -2.27
N TYR A 124 6.38 3.71 -2.33
CA TYR A 124 7.02 4.34 -3.50
C TYR A 124 8.48 3.89 -3.66
N GLU A 125 9.24 3.84 -2.55
CA GLU A 125 10.62 3.37 -2.56
C GLU A 125 10.71 1.94 -3.10
N PHE A 126 9.85 1.02 -2.63
CA PHE A 126 9.79 -0.34 -3.14
C PHE A 126 9.57 -0.40 -4.66
N LEU A 127 8.64 0.39 -5.18
CA LEU A 127 8.35 0.42 -6.62
C LEU A 127 9.50 1.01 -7.45
N ASP A 128 10.32 1.88 -6.86
CA ASP A 128 11.50 2.47 -7.50
C ASP A 128 12.71 1.52 -7.46
N THR A 129 12.83 0.70 -6.42
CA THR A 129 13.98 -0.19 -6.20
C THR A 129 13.70 -1.66 -6.51
N LEU A 130 12.55 -1.99 -7.09
CA LEU A 130 12.15 -3.37 -7.33
C LEU A 130 13.16 -4.10 -8.23
N ASN A 131 13.77 -5.16 -7.69
CA ASN A 131 14.67 -6.04 -8.41
C ASN A 131 14.02 -7.40 -8.65
N TYR A 132 13.56 -7.65 -9.88
CA TYR A 132 12.88 -8.89 -10.26
C TYR A 132 13.74 -10.16 -10.13
N LYS A 133 15.07 -10.00 -10.01
CA LYS A 133 16.01 -11.12 -9.89
C LYS A 133 16.13 -11.63 -8.45
N ASP A 134 15.74 -10.82 -7.47
CA ASP A 134 15.94 -11.11 -6.06
C ASP A 134 14.61 -11.46 -5.39
N GLU A 135 14.27 -12.76 -5.43
CA GLU A 135 13.03 -13.31 -4.87
C GLU A 135 12.82 -12.97 -3.40
N GLU A 136 13.87 -13.08 -2.61
CA GLU A 136 13.78 -12.85 -1.17
C GLU A 136 13.40 -11.39 -0.89
N ILE A 137 14.02 -10.45 -1.60
CA ILE A 137 13.73 -9.02 -1.44
C ILE A 137 12.30 -8.70 -1.85
N TRP A 138 11.86 -9.09 -3.06
CA TRP A 138 10.53 -8.68 -3.51
C TRP A 138 9.41 -9.36 -2.74
N GLN A 139 9.54 -10.64 -2.36
CA GLN A 139 8.55 -11.32 -1.52
C GLN A 139 8.44 -10.64 -0.15
N LYS A 140 9.58 -10.39 0.51
CA LYS A 140 9.60 -9.74 1.83
C LYS A 140 8.94 -8.36 1.79
N CYS A 141 9.25 -7.55 0.78
CA CYS A 141 8.66 -6.22 0.63
C CYS A 141 7.14 -6.30 0.40
N MET A 142 6.67 -7.23 -0.42
CA MET A 142 5.24 -7.42 -0.69
C MET A 142 4.46 -7.92 0.54
N THR A 143 5.02 -8.87 1.30
CA THR A 143 4.42 -9.30 2.58
C THR A 143 4.37 -8.15 3.57
N THR A 144 5.46 -7.39 3.71
CA THR A 144 5.53 -6.23 4.60
C THR A 144 4.49 -5.16 4.21
N TRP A 145 4.31 -4.93 2.91
CA TRP A 145 3.30 -4.01 2.39
C TRP A 145 1.89 -4.41 2.80
N ILE A 146 1.51 -5.67 2.55
CA ILE A 146 0.16 -6.17 2.85
C ILE A 146 -0.10 -6.16 4.35
N GLU A 147 0.85 -6.64 5.16
CA GLU A 147 0.70 -6.64 6.62
C GLU A 147 0.56 -5.24 7.20
N ALA A 148 1.32 -4.27 6.68
CA ALA A 148 1.23 -2.88 7.12
C ALA A 148 -0.16 -2.29 6.77
N ASP A 149 -0.67 -2.55 5.57
CA ASP A 149 -2.00 -2.09 5.17
C ASP A 149 -3.11 -2.68 6.04
N THR A 150 -3.04 -3.98 6.36
CA THR A 150 -3.99 -4.62 7.27
C THR A 150 -3.94 -3.99 8.67
N LYS A 151 -2.75 -3.82 9.25
CA LYS A 151 -2.59 -3.20 10.58
C LYS A 151 -3.11 -1.77 10.63
N ILE A 152 -2.85 -0.98 9.60
CA ILE A 152 -3.35 0.39 9.48
C ILE A 152 -4.88 0.37 9.44
N LEU A 153 -5.49 -0.52 8.64
CA LEU A 153 -6.93 -0.64 8.54
C LEU A 153 -7.58 -1.03 9.88
N GLU A 154 -7.05 -2.04 10.56
CA GLU A 154 -7.54 -2.49 11.87
C GLU A 154 -7.54 -1.34 12.89
N LYS A 155 -6.44 -0.57 12.96
CA LYS A 155 -6.35 0.63 13.82
C LYS A 155 -7.39 1.68 13.45
N PHE A 156 -7.63 1.91 12.15
CA PHE A 156 -8.65 2.86 11.72
C PHE A 156 -10.05 2.39 12.13
N GLU A 157 -10.37 1.12 11.96
CA GLU A 157 -11.67 0.55 12.36
C GLU A 157 -11.89 0.68 13.87
N GLU A 158 -10.88 0.36 14.68
CA GLU A 158 -10.92 0.53 16.14
C GLU A 158 -11.15 2.00 16.52
N ARG A 159 -10.35 2.92 15.98
CA ARG A 159 -10.44 4.37 16.25
C ARG A 159 -11.79 4.95 15.81
N LEU A 160 -12.32 4.49 14.67
CA LEU A 160 -13.64 4.89 14.17
C LEU A 160 -14.77 4.42 15.10
N ALA A 161 -14.68 3.22 15.68
CA ALA A 161 -15.67 2.75 16.64
C ALA A 161 -15.74 3.65 17.88
N TYR A 162 -14.59 4.07 18.42
CA TYR A 162 -14.53 5.02 19.54
C TYR A 162 -15.09 6.40 19.17
N LEU A 163 -14.79 6.91 17.96
CA LEU A 163 -15.34 8.18 17.47
C LEU A 163 -16.86 8.11 17.28
N GLN A 164 -17.40 7.00 16.77
CA GLN A 164 -18.84 6.81 16.64
C GLN A 164 -19.54 6.83 18.00
N ASN A 165 -18.97 6.16 19.00
CA ASN A 165 -19.49 6.18 20.37
C ASN A 165 -19.43 7.58 20.99
N PHE A 166 -18.36 8.36 20.73
CA PHE A 166 -18.25 9.75 21.17
C PHE A 166 -19.35 10.62 20.56
N LEU A 167 -19.55 10.54 19.24
CA LEU A 167 -20.55 11.34 18.52
C LEU A 167 -22.00 11.00 18.90
N ALA A 168 -22.27 9.75 19.28
CA ALA A 168 -23.61 9.32 19.74
C ALA A 168 -23.96 9.83 21.14
N ASP A 169 -22.96 10.18 21.96
CA ASP A 169 -23.11 10.66 23.34
C ASP A 169 -23.09 12.21 23.44
N THR A 170 -22.84 12.90 22.33
CA THR A 170 -22.85 14.38 22.19
C THR A 170 -24.10 14.90 21.49
#